data_AF-A0A4R6WNR6-F1
#
_entry.id   AF-A0A4R6WNR6-F1
#
_cell.length_a   1.000
_cell.length_b   1.000
_cell.length_c   1.000
_cell.angle_alpha   90.00
_cell.angle_beta   90.00
_cell.angle_gamma   90.00
#
_symmetry.space_group_name_H-M   'P 1'
#
loop_
_entity.id
_entity.type
_entity.pdbx_description
1 polymer ?
#
loop_
_entity_poly.entity_id
_entity_poly.type
_entity_poly.pdbx_seq_one_letter_code
_entity_poly.pdbx_strand_id
1 'polypeptide(L)'
;MIKPNFRSKDATELLNYAEHILKKMTENATMFADPEPALATLETSLSAYRAAYAEATHRDMRAVVLKGQKGKDLHQVIYRLSHYVDAQAQGDPNIILAAGYRPSKSTQNRIGRTPKATGLVVKNMEVGSGILRIKVHHWKHARLYQYEHRKKGTEEWTGILNSSSTLELSGLERLQEYEFRVSYLGRDTVTNFSDIVTALVV
;
A
#
# COMPACT_ATOMS: atom_id res chain seq x y z
N MET A 1 -3.28 -1.05 -10.31
CA MET A 1 -3.23 -0.24 -11.55
C MET A 1 -2.42 1.01 -11.27
N ILE A 2 -1.63 1.45 -12.24
CA ILE A 2 -0.82 2.67 -12.15
C ILE A 2 -1.77 3.85 -12.35
N LYS A 3 -1.71 4.84 -11.47
CA LYS A 3 -2.60 6.01 -11.47
C LYS A 3 -1.79 7.30 -11.60
N PRO A 4 -2.36 8.37 -12.19
CA PRO A 4 -1.77 9.69 -12.13
C PRO A 4 -1.71 10.16 -10.67
N ASN A 5 -0.56 10.69 -10.26
CA ASN A 5 -0.34 11.20 -8.93
C ASN A 5 0.13 12.65 -8.99
N PHE A 6 -0.45 13.46 -8.12
CA PHE A 6 -0.14 14.87 -7.95
C PHE A 6 0.18 15.15 -6.46
N ARG A 7 1.33 15.78 -6.21
CA ARG A 7 1.72 16.23 -4.87
C ARG A 7 2.58 17.49 -5.01
N SER A 8 2.16 18.56 -4.37
CA SER A 8 2.94 19.80 -4.22
C SER A 8 3.16 20.09 -2.73
N LYS A 9 4.37 20.49 -2.36
CA LYS A 9 4.72 20.93 -1.00
C LYS A 9 4.63 22.45 -0.86
N ASP A 10 5.00 23.15 -1.93
CA ASP A 10 5.13 24.61 -1.93
C ASP A 10 4.27 25.28 -2.99
N ALA A 11 4.00 26.57 -2.77
CA ALA A 11 3.18 27.39 -3.66
C ALA A 11 3.77 27.54 -5.07
N THR A 12 5.09 27.65 -5.19
CA THR A 12 5.82 27.72 -6.47
C THR A 12 5.81 26.37 -7.18
N GLU A 13 5.94 25.27 -6.44
CA GLU A 13 5.85 23.92 -7.01
C GLU A 13 4.46 23.68 -7.61
N LEU A 14 3.40 24.14 -6.94
CA LEU A 14 2.03 24.08 -7.47
C LEU A 14 1.90 24.84 -8.80
N LEU A 15 2.45 26.05 -8.90
CA LEU A 15 2.44 26.84 -10.15
C LEU A 15 3.15 26.11 -11.29
N ASN A 16 4.41 25.75 -11.08
CA ASN A 16 5.22 25.09 -12.10
C ASN A 16 4.59 23.78 -12.57
N TYR A 17 3.99 23.02 -11.64
CA TYR A 17 3.35 21.75 -11.98
C TYR A 17 2.06 21.97 -12.78
N ALA A 18 1.22 22.94 -12.40
CA ALA A 18 0.01 23.26 -13.15
C ALA A 18 0.32 23.74 -14.57
N GLU A 19 1.36 24.57 -14.73
CA GLU A 19 1.87 25.02 -16.04
C GLU A 19 2.39 23.86 -16.88
N HIS A 20 3.11 22.93 -16.25
CA HIS A 20 3.61 21.74 -16.92
C HIS A 20 2.48 20.84 -17.42
N ILE A 21 1.44 20.58 -16.60
CA ILE A 21 0.25 19.82 -17.02
C ILE A 21 -0.41 20.50 -18.21
N LEU A 22 -0.67 21.82 -18.11
CA LEU A 22 -1.33 22.57 -19.17
C LEU A 22 -0.55 22.45 -20.50
N LYS A 23 0.75 22.71 -20.46
CA LYS A 23 1.62 22.58 -21.63
C LYS A 23 1.57 21.17 -22.23
N LYS A 24 1.67 20.14 -21.40
CA LYS A 24 1.70 18.74 -21.83
C LYS A 24 0.37 18.26 -22.40
N MET A 25 -0.76 18.66 -21.81
CA MET A 25 -2.08 18.34 -22.33
C MET A 25 -2.37 19.06 -23.65
N THR A 26 -1.92 20.31 -23.81
CA THR A 26 -2.04 21.04 -25.08
C THR A 26 -1.16 20.44 -26.18
N GLU A 27 0.09 20.05 -25.87
CA GLU A 27 0.98 19.35 -26.81
C GLU A 27 0.38 18.00 -27.28
N ASN A 28 -0.37 17.32 -26.40
CA ASN A 28 -0.98 16.02 -26.67
C ASN A 28 -2.51 16.09 -26.86
N ALA A 29 -3.01 17.18 -27.44
CA ALA A 29 -4.44 17.42 -27.61
C ALA A 29 -5.18 16.29 -28.36
N THR A 30 -4.50 15.56 -29.25
CA THR A 30 -5.06 14.40 -29.95
C THR A 30 -5.37 13.22 -29.03
N MET A 31 -4.62 13.05 -27.94
CA MET A 31 -4.85 12.01 -26.93
C MET A 31 -5.90 12.45 -25.89
N PHE A 32 -6.14 13.76 -25.76
CA PHE A 32 -7.04 14.34 -24.77
C PHE A 32 -8.07 15.25 -25.45
N ALA A 33 -8.90 14.66 -26.32
CA ALA A 33 -9.82 15.40 -27.19
C ALA A 33 -10.94 16.15 -26.42
N ASP A 34 -11.40 15.59 -25.29
CA ASP A 34 -12.45 16.22 -24.47
C ASP A 34 -12.12 16.09 -22.97
N PRO A 35 -11.19 16.93 -22.45
CA PRO A 35 -10.77 16.86 -21.06
C PRO A 35 -11.86 17.40 -20.14
N GLU A 36 -12.25 16.59 -19.15
CA GLU A 36 -13.12 17.03 -18.05
C GLU A 36 -12.32 17.22 -16.75
N PRO A 37 -12.32 18.41 -16.14
CA PRO A 37 -12.83 19.70 -16.61
C PRO A 37 -12.02 20.28 -17.79
N ALA A 38 -12.65 21.16 -18.57
CA ALA A 38 -12.02 21.77 -19.75
C ALA A 38 -10.67 22.45 -19.42
N LEU A 39 -9.72 22.41 -20.36
CA LEU A 39 -8.41 23.06 -20.19
C LEU A 39 -8.53 24.56 -19.91
N ALA A 40 -9.54 25.23 -20.47
CA ALA A 40 -9.83 26.63 -20.17
C ALA A 40 -10.13 26.88 -18.68
N THR A 41 -10.72 25.91 -17.97
CA THR A 41 -10.94 25.99 -16.52
C THR A 41 -9.62 25.92 -15.77
N LEU A 42 -8.69 25.05 -16.19
CA LEU A 42 -7.34 24.99 -15.61
C LEU A 42 -6.59 26.31 -15.84
N GLU A 43 -6.64 26.87 -17.05
CA GLU A 43 -6.00 28.16 -17.37
C GLU A 43 -6.54 29.31 -16.50
N THR A 44 -7.87 29.35 -16.30
CA THR A 44 -8.53 30.35 -15.46
C THR A 44 -8.15 30.20 -13.99
N SER A 45 -8.11 28.99 -13.45
CA SER A 45 -7.67 28.75 -12.08
C SER A 45 -6.18 29.06 -11.88
N LEU A 46 -5.35 28.80 -12.88
CA LEU A 46 -3.92 29.07 -12.87
C LEU A 46 -3.63 30.58 -12.89
N SER A 47 -4.31 31.34 -13.76
CA SER A 47 -4.18 32.80 -13.79
C SER A 47 -4.65 33.46 -12.49
N ALA A 48 -5.78 32.99 -11.93
CA ALA A 48 -6.28 33.46 -10.64
C ALA A 48 -5.32 33.17 -9.48
N TYR A 49 -4.69 31.98 -9.47
CA TYR A 49 -3.71 31.65 -8.45
C TYR A 49 -2.40 32.45 -8.60
N ARG A 50 -1.93 32.69 -9.83
CA ARG A 50 -0.77 33.58 -10.08
C ARG A 50 -1.01 35.01 -9.58
N ALA A 51 -2.19 35.57 -9.84
CA ALA A 51 -2.56 36.91 -9.36
C ALA A 51 -2.58 36.97 -7.82
N ALA A 52 -3.26 36.01 -7.18
CA ALA A 52 -3.31 35.93 -5.72
C ALA A 52 -1.92 35.67 -5.10
N TYR A 53 -1.05 34.93 -5.78
CA TYR A 53 0.33 34.71 -5.36
C TYR A 53 1.14 36.02 -5.37
N ALA A 54 1.00 36.83 -6.42
CA ALA A 54 1.65 38.13 -6.53
C ALA A 54 1.21 39.09 -5.42
N GLU A 55 -0.10 39.21 -5.18
CA GLU A 55 -0.66 40.06 -4.12
C GLU A 55 -0.21 39.63 -2.71
N ALA A 56 -0.16 38.32 -2.45
CA ALA A 56 0.28 37.77 -1.17
C ALA A 56 1.78 38.02 -0.87
N THR A 57 2.58 38.48 -1.84
CA THR A 57 3.99 38.84 -1.65
C THR A 57 4.16 39.94 -0.61
N HIS A 58 3.21 40.88 -0.53
CA HIS A 58 3.21 41.99 0.43
C HIS A 58 2.77 41.59 1.84
N ARG A 59 2.48 40.29 2.08
CA ARG A 59 2.11 39.70 3.37
C ARG A 59 0.85 40.30 4.04
N ASP A 60 -0.04 40.90 3.25
CA ASP A 60 -1.38 41.21 3.74
C ASP A 60 -2.10 39.89 4.09
N MET A 61 -2.64 39.81 5.31
CA MET A 61 -3.37 38.64 5.78
C MET A 61 -4.53 38.27 4.86
N ARG A 62 -5.23 39.27 4.28
CA ARG A 62 -6.32 39.00 3.33
C ARG A 62 -5.81 38.34 2.05
N ALA A 63 -4.72 38.86 1.49
CA ALA A 63 -4.10 38.30 0.28
C ALA A 63 -3.54 36.89 0.52
N VAL A 64 -2.97 36.62 1.71
CA VAL A 64 -2.49 35.28 2.10
C VAL A 64 -3.66 34.28 2.18
N VAL A 65 -4.79 34.68 2.77
CA VAL A 65 -6.00 33.82 2.82
C VAL A 65 -6.55 33.56 1.41
N LEU A 66 -6.63 34.60 0.57
CA LEU A 66 -7.10 34.48 -0.81
C LEU A 66 -6.22 33.56 -1.65
N LYS A 67 -4.89 33.69 -1.55
CA LYS A 67 -3.93 32.76 -2.16
C LYS A 67 -4.19 31.32 -1.71
N GLY A 68 -4.42 31.09 -0.42
CA GLY A 68 -4.71 29.77 0.12
C GLY A 68 -6.02 29.17 -0.45
N GLN A 69 -7.06 29.98 -0.62
CA GLN A 69 -8.31 29.56 -1.25
C GLN A 69 -8.09 29.20 -2.73
N LYS A 70 -7.44 30.09 -3.50
CA LYS A 70 -7.15 29.84 -4.93
C LYS A 70 -6.22 28.65 -5.15
N GLY A 71 -5.30 28.38 -4.22
CA GLY A 71 -4.47 27.18 -4.25
C GLY A 71 -5.28 25.89 -4.09
N LYS A 72 -6.30 25.89 -3.21
CA LYS A 72 -7.23 24.76 -3.04
C LYS A 72 -8.09 24.55 -4.29
N ASP A 73 -8.60 25.64 -4.88
CA ASP A 73 -9.37 25.58 -6.12
C ASP A 73 -8.55 24.95 -7.25
N LEU A 74 -7.29 25.40 -7.42
CA LEU A 74 -6.37 24.85 -8.41
C LEU A 74 -6.05 23.36 -8.16
N HIS A 75 -5.83 22.97 -6.90
CA HIS A 75 -5.68 21.56 -6.54
C HIS A 75 -6.89 20.72 -6.92
N GLN A 76 -8.10 21.23 -6.68
CA GLN A 76 -9.33 20.52 -7.03
C GLN A 76 -9.47 20.33 -8.54
N VAL A 77 -9.12 21.34 -9.35
CA VAL A 77 -9.13 21.23 -10.81
C VAL A 77 -8.10 20.21 -11.30
N ILE A 78 -6.86 20.27 -10.80
CA ILE A 78 -5.80 19.31 -11.14
C ILE A 78 -6.19 17.88 -10.73
N TYR A 79 -6.84 17.73 -9.58
CA TYR A 79 -7.31 16.43 -9.10
C TYR A 79 -8.43 15.88 -9.98
N ARG A 80 -9.40 16.69 -10.40
CA ARG A 80 -10.46 16.25 -11.32
C ARG A 80 -9.89 15.85 -12.68
N LEU A 81 -8.97 16.64 -13.22
CA LEU A 81 -8.24 16.29 -14.45
C LEU A 81 -7.47 14.97 -14.32
N SER A 82 -6.91 14.68 -13.14
CA SER A 82 -6.21 13.40 -12.92
C SER A 82 -7.15 12.19 -13.07
N HIS A 83 -8.44 12.31 -12.72
CA HIS A 83 -9.41 11.23 -12.91
C HIS A 83 -9.74 11.01 -14.38
N TYR A 84 -9.86 12.09 -15.15
CA TYR A 84 -10.00 11.99 -16.60
C TYR A 84 -8.78 11.30 -17.23
N VAL A 85 -7.57 11.68 -16.83
CA VAL A 85 -6.33 11.04 -17.30
C VAL A 85 -6.25 9.57 -16.87
N ASP A 86 -6.70 9.20 -15.68
CA ASP A 86 -6.75 7.80 -15.22
C ASP A 86 -7.71 6.97 -16.11
N ALA A 87 -8.86 7.55 -16.47
CA ALA A 87 -9.84 6.91 -17.35
C ALA A 87 -9.28 6.69 -18.77
N GLN A 88 -8.54 7.66 -19.32
CA GLN A 88 -7.89 7.54 -20.63
C GLN A 88 -6.68 6.60 -20.60
N ALA A 89 -5.89 6.63 -19.54
CA ALA A 89 -4.67 5.86 -19.44
C ALA A 89 -4.92 4.36 -19.23
N GLN A 90 -6.00 3.97 -18.54
CA GLN A 90 -6.31 2.57 -18.20
C GLN A 90 -5.14 1.80 -17.56
N GLY A 91 -4.22 2.52 -16.89
CA GLY A 91 -3.01 1.95 -16.29
C GLY A 91 -1.74 2.01 -17.16
N ASP A 92 -1.79 2.59 -18.37
CA ASP A 92 -0.62 2.88 -19.20
C ASP A 92 0.18 4.08 -18.64
N PRO A 93 1.43 3.87 -18.18
CA PRO A 93 2.29 4.95 -17.70
C PRO A 93 2.60 6.02 -18.75
N ASN A 94 2.61 5.67 -20.03
CA ASN A 94 2.98 6.59 -21.11
C ASN A 94 1.92 7.68 -21.28
N ILE A 95 0.63 7.31 -21.22
CA ILE A 95 -0.48 8.26 -21.31
C ILE A 95 -0.48 9.20 -20.09
N ILE A 96 -0.17 8.67 -18.90
CA ILE A 96 -0.06 9.48 -17.67
C ILE A 96 1.09 10.50 -17.79
N LEU A 97 2.23 10.09 -18.34
CA LEU A 97 3.38 10.98 -18.59
C LEU A 97 3.09 12.01 -19.69
N ALA A 98 2.35 11.62 -20.73
CA ALA A 98 1.92 12.51 -21.81
C ALA A 98 1.00 13.62 -21.30
N ALA A 99 0.16 13.35 -20.29
CA ALA A 99 -0.63 14.37 -19.61
C ALA A 99 0.20 15.26 -18.64
N GLY A 100 1.48 14.95 -18.41
CA GLY A 100 2.35 15.68 -17.48
C GLY A 100 2.24 15.26 -16.01
N TYR A 101 1.49 14.19 -15.71
CA TYR A 101 1.37 13.63 -14.36
C TYR A 101 2.50 12.65 -14.04
N ARG A 102 2.72 12.38 -12.75
CA ARG A 102 3.66 11.33 -12.31
C ARG A 102 2.93 9.99 -12.15
N PRO A 103 3.34 8.91 -12.81
CA PRO A 103 2.78 7.58 -12.59
C PRO A 103 3.01 7.08 -11.16
N SER A 104 1.97 6.52 -10.54
CA SER A 104 2.12 5.86 -9.25
C SER A 104 2.97 4.59 -9.35
N LYS A 105 3.62 4.19 -8.26
CA LYS A 105 4.36 2.92 -8.23
C LYS A 105 3.41 1.74 -8.51
N SER A 106 3.78 0.86 -9.46
CA SER A 106 3.05 -0.37 -9.69
C SER A 106 3.04 -1.21 -8.41
N THR A 107 1.84 -1.60 -7.96
CA THR A 107 1.67 -2.49 -6.80
C THR A 107 1.72 -3.96 -7.21
N GLN A 108 1.65 -4.28 -8.51
CA GLN A 108 1.53 -5.66 -9.00
C GLN A 108 2.80 -6.50 -8.79
N ASN A 109 4.00 -5.90 -8.82
CA ASN A 109 5.26 -6.67 -8.80
C ASN A 109 6.04 -6.60 -7.47
N ARG A 110 5.37 -6.32 -6.35
CA ARG A 110 6.03 -6.35 -5.01
C ARG A 110 5.85 -7.65 -4.25
N ILE A 111 5.14 -8.63 -4.81
CA ILE A 111 4.95 -9.92 -4.15
C ILE A 111 6.10 -10.82 -4.60
N GLY A 112 7.23 -10.72 -3.90
CA GLY A 112 8.05 -11.92 -3.78
C GLY A 112 7.16 -12.99 -3.16
N ARG A 113 7.06 -14.16 -3.80
CA ARG A 113 6.30 -15.31 -3.29
C ARG A 113 6.58 -15.48 -1.80
N THR A 114 5.56 -15.73 -0.99
CA THR A 114 5.77 -15.91 0.44
C THR A 114 6.85 -16.99 0.66
N PRO A 115 7.98 -16.64 1.32
CA PRO A 115 9.05 -17.60 1.52
C PRO A 115 8.56 -18.71 2.43
N LYS A 116 9.20 -19.88 2.31
CA LYS A 116 8.93 -21.00 3.21
C LYS A 116 9.26 -20.57 4.64
N ALA A 117 8.41 -20.90 5.60
CA ALA A 117 8.70 -20.62 7.01
C ALA A 117 9.87 -21.48 7.51
N THR A 118 10.80 -20.87 8.25
CA THR A 118 12.07 -21.49 8.64
C THR A 118 12.34 -21.36 10.15
N GLY A 119 13.11 -22.32 10.67
CA GLY A 119 13.49 -22.41 12.07
C GLY A 119 12.29 -22.51 13.01
N LEU A 120 11.35 -23.38 12.66
CA LEU A 120 10.28 -23.81 13.55
C LEU A 120 10.90 -24.57 14.73
N VAL A 121 10.63 -24.12 15.95
CA VAL A 121 11.10 -24.73 17.19
C VAL A 121 9.92 -24.85 18.14
N VAL A 122 9.70 -26.04 18.68
CA VAL A 122 8.64 -26.34 19.64
C VAL A 122 9.30 -26.74 20.96
N LYS A 123 8.94 -26.08 22.07
CA LYS A 123 9.48 -26.39 23.40
C LYS A 123 8.35 -26.43 24.43
N ASN A 124 8.43 -27.36 25.38
CA ASN A 124 7.62 -27.32 26.59
C ASN A 124 8.08 -26.14 27.46
N MET A 125 7.14 -25.34 27.95
CA MET A 125 7.42 -24.19 28.80
C MET A 125 7.87 -24.63 30.20
N GLU A 126 7.02 -25.42 30.85
CA GLU A 126 7.25 -26.01 32.16
C GLU A 126 6.88 -27.49 32.10
N VAL A 127 7.69 -28.34 32.73
CA VAL A 127 7.46 -29.79 32.77
C VAL A 127 6.13 -30.06 33.49
N GLY A 128 5.17 -30.71 32.82
CA GLY A 128 3.87 -31.07 33.41
C GLY A 128 2.78 -30.00 33.26
N SER A 129 3.09 -28.85 32.64
CA SER A 129 2.09 -27.80 32.38
C SER A 129 1.17 -28.14 31.21
N GLY A 130 1.65 -28.94 30.24
CA GLY A 130 0.95 -29.16 28.98
C GLY A 130 0.92 -27.91 28.07
N ILE A 131 1.81 -26.93 28.31
CA ILE A 131 1.92 -25.70 27.52
C ILE A 131 3.15 -25.80 26.61
N LEU A 132 2.91 -25.70 25.30
CA LEU A 132 3.95 -25.65 24.28
C LEU A 132 4.17 -24.23 23.79
N ARG A 133 5.43 -23.79 23.77
CA ARG A 133 5.85 -22.58 23.08
C ARG A 133 6.41 -22.94 21.71
N ILE A 134 5.72 -22.49 20.67
CA ILE A 134 6.06 -22.68 19.26
C ILE A 134 6.64 -21.37 18.73
N LYS A 135 7.86 -21.41 18.21
CA LYS A 135 8.56 -20.24 17.68
C LYS A 135 8.98 -20.47 16.24
N VAL A 136 8.85 -19.44 15.40
CA VAL A 136 9.35 -19.41 14.03
C VAL A 136 10.17 -18.13 13.82
N HIS A 137 11.02 -18.11 12.79
CA HIS A 137 11.73 -16.89 12.42
C HIS A 137 10.73 -15.81 11.98
N HIS A 138 10.93 -14.59 12.45
CA HIS A 138 10.07 -13.47 12.08
C HIS A 138 10.32 -13.06 10.62
N TRP A 139 9.25 -12.85 9.85
CA TRP A 139 9.32 -12.30 8.50
C TRP A 139 8.67 -10.91 8.43
N LYS A 140 9.43 -9.90 8.00
CA LYS A 140 9.00 -8.48 7.97
C LYS A 140 7.71 -8.23 7.17
N HIS A 141 7.40 -9.08 6.19
CA HIS A 141 6.20 -8.94 5.36
C HIS A 141 5.06 -9.89 5.77
N ALA A 142 5.25 -10.70 6.81
CA ALA A 142 4.17 -11.47 7.43
C ALA A 142 3.20 -10.49 8.11
N ARG A 143 1.91 -10.66 7.83
CA ARG A 143 0.81 -10.00 8.56
C ARG A 143 0.29 -10.91 9.66
N LEU A 144 0.23 -12.20 9.37
CA LEU A 144 -0.19 -13.26 10.26
C LEU A 144 0.71 -14.49 10.07
N TYR A 145 0.66 -15.37 11.04
CA TYR A 145 1.29 -16.68 11.07
C TYR A 145 0.17 -17.70 11.25
N GLN A 146 0.10 -18.68 10.37
CA GLN A 146 -0.81 -19.81 10.46
C GLN A 146 -0.05 -20.97 11.07
N TYR A 147 -0.32 -21.24 12.35
CA TYR A 147 0.18 -22.39 13.08
C TYR A 147 -0.78 -23.54 12.89
N GLU A 148 -0.29 -24.68 12.42
CA GLU A 148 -1.10 -25.88 12.34
C GLU A 148 -0.49 -26.98 13.19
N HIS A 149 -1.37 -27.69 13.91
CA HIS A 149 -0.99 -28.85 14.69
C HIS A 149 -1.94 -30.01 14.47
N ARG A 150 -1.44 -31.22 14.67
CA ARG A 150 -2.24 -32.45 14.69
C ARG A 150 -1.62 -33.49 15.59
N LYS A 151 -2.44 -34.41 16.11
CA LYS A 151 -1.93 -35.59 16.82
C LYS A 151 -1.24 -36.52 15.81
N LYS A 152 -0.08 -37.05 16.16
CA LYS A 152 0.68 -37.94 15.28
C LYS A 152 -0.18 -39.15 14.90
N GLY A 153 -0.29 -39.42 13.61
CA GLY A 153 -1.16 -40.48 13.07
C GLY A 153 -2.59 -40.04 12.71
N THR A 154 -2.96 -38.78 12.95
CA THR A 154 -4.22 -38.19 12.45
C THR A 154 -3.98 -37.47 11.11
N GLU A 155 -4.99 -37.39 10.25
CA GLU A 155 -4.86 -36.71 8.95
C GLU A 155 -5.19 -35.22 9.02
N GLU A 156 -6.15 -34.84 9.87
CA GLU A 156 -6.67 -33.48 9.99
C GLU A 156 -5.74 -32.54 10.73
N TRP A 157 -5.49 -31.36 10.13
CA TRP A 157 -4.70 -30.28 10.73
C TRP A 157 -5.63 -29.24 11.35
N THR A 158 -5.38 -28.89 12.61
CA THR A 158 -6.05 -27.77 13.28
C THR A 158 -5.23 -26.51 13.12
N GLY A 159 -5.80 -25.48 12.48
CA GLY A 159 -5.13 -24.22 12.20
C GLY A 159 -5.49 -23.10 13.18
N ILE A 160 -4.46 -22.38 13.63
CA ILE A 160 -4.55 -21.23 14.54
C ILE A 160 -3.83 -20.06 13.89
N LEU A 161 -4.52 -18.93 13.78
CA LEU A 161 -3.94 -17.68 13.29
C LEU A 161 -3.41 -16.85 14.46
N ASN A 162 -2.19 -16.36 14.33
CA ASN A 162 -1.58 -15.45 15.31
C ASN A 162 -0.80 -14.36 14.58
N SER A 163 -0.76 -13.15 15.13
CA SER A 163 0.03 -12.03 14.58
C SER A 163 1.50 -12.11 14.98
N SER A 164 1.82 -12.86 16.03
CA SER A 164 3.19 -13.01 16.55
C SER A 164 3.89 -14.23 15.96
N SER A 165 5.22 -14.15 15.80
CA SER A 165 6.07 -15.28 15.37
C SER A 165 6.31 -16.31 16.47
N THR A 166 5.64 -16.15 17.61
CA THR A 166 5.64 -17.08 18.74
C THR A 166 4.19 -17.31 19.17
N LEU A 167 3.83 -18.57 19.37
CA LEU A 167 2.52 -19.00 19.85
C LEU A 167 2.72 -19.86 21.10
N GLU A 168 1.93 -19.60 22.14
CA GLU A 168 1.79 -20.49 23.28
C GLU A 168 0.49 -21.25 23.13
N LEU A 169 0.61 -22.58 23.00
CA LEU A 169 -0.50 -23.48 22.78
C LEU A 169 -0.70 -24.33 24.03
N SER A 170 -1.93 -24.30 24.57
CA SER A 170 -2.37 -25.06 25.73
C SER A 170 -3.60 -25.92 25.37
N GLY A 171 -3.99 -26.83 26.26
CA GLY A 171 -5.17 -27.68 26.05
C GLY A 171 -4.92 -28.92 25.19
N LEU A 172 -3.66 -29.29 24.95
CA LEU A 172 -3.30 -30.55 24.31
C LEU A 172 -3.25 -31.70 25.32
N GLU A 173 -3.57 -32.91 24.85
CA GLU A 173 -3.43 -34.13 25.65
C GLU A 173 -1.97 -34.37 26.04
N ARG A 174 -1.72 -34.61 27.33
CA ARG A 174 -0.38 -34.90 27.86
C ARG A 174 0.09 -36.28 27.44
N LEU A 175 1.42 -36.45 27.36
CA LEU A 175 2.10 -37.69 26.96
C LEU A 175 1.71 -38.17 25.56
N GLN A 176 1.35 -37.23 24.68
CA GLN A 176 1.02 -37.48 23.28
C GLN A 176 1.96 -36.72 22.35
N GLU A 177 2.30 -37.36 21.23
CA GLU A 177 3.11 -36.74 20.18
C GLU A 177 2.22 -35.94 19.22
N TYR A 178 2.61 -34.69 18.99
CA TYR A 178 1.97 -33.80 18.03
C TYR A 178 2.95 -33.37 16.95
N GLU A 179 2.43 -33.20 15.74
CA GLU A 179 3.14 -32.64 14.60
C GLU A 179 2.72 -31.19 14.39
N PHE A 180 3.68 -30.33 14.09
CA PHE A 180 3.51 -28.89 13.93
C PHE A 180 4.07 -28.42 12.59
N ARG A 181 3.35 -27.52 11.92
CA ARG A 181 3.85 -26.78 10.76
C ARG A 181 3.35 -25.34 10.81
N VAL A 182 4.12 -24.42 10.22
CA VAL A 182 3.77 -22.98 10.25
C VAL A 182 3.88 -22.40 8.85
N SER A 183 2.96 -21.51 8.47
CA SER A 183 3.09 -20.70 7.27
C SER A 183 3.02 -19.22 7.59
N TYR A 184 3.75 -18.40 6.83
CA TYR A 184 3.56 -16.96 6.86
C TYR A 184 2.36 -16.60 5.97
N LEU A 185 1.53 -15.68 6.45
CA LEU A 185 0.45 -15.09 5.66
C LEU A 185 0.77 -13.61 5.44
N GLY A 186 1.00 -13.25 4.19
CA GLY A 186 1.34 -11.90 3.77
C GLY A 186 0.20 -11.23 3.01
N ARG A 187 0.56 -10.60 1.89
CA ARG A 187 -0.41 -10.19 0.87
C ARG A 187 -0.66 -11.28 -0.18
N ASP A 188 0.21 -12.28 -0.21
CA ASP A 188 0.02 -13.50 -0.99
C ASP A 188 -0.97 -14.41 -0.25
N THR A 189 -1.81 -15.10 -1.03
CA THR A 189 -2.82 -16.04 -0.51
C THR A 189 -2.32 -17.48 -0.52
N VAL A 190 -1.18 -17.76 -1.16
CA VAL A 190 -0.60 -19.09 -1.22
C VAL A 190 0.17 -19.39 0.06
N THR A 191 -0.29 -20.39 0.81
CA THR A 191 0.41 -20.90 1.99
C THR A 191 1.66 -21.68 1.60
N ASN A 192 2.77 -21.36 2.23
CA ASN A 192 4.04 -22.07 2.10
C ASN A 192 4.49 -22.53 3.49
N PHE A 193 4.23 -23.80 3.82
CA PHE A 193 4.46 -24.34 5.16
C PHE A 193 5.93 -24.67 5.42
N SER A 194 6.35 -24.53 6.67
CA SER A 194 7.64 -25.00 7.17
C SER A 194 7.76 -26.52 7.05
N ASP A 195 8.98 -27.02 7.30
CA ASP A 195 9.16 -28.43 7.62
C ASP A 195 8.36 -28.81 8.87
N ILE A 196 7.88 -30.05 8.90
CA ILE A 196 7.08 -30.58 10.00
C ILE A 196 8.02 -30.88 11.17
N VAL A 197 7.63 -30.43 12.36
CA VAL A 197 8.36 -30.71 13.62
C VAL A 197 7.46 -31.52 14.53
N THR A 198 7.96 -32.63 15.06
CA THR A 198 7.25 -33.45 16.04
C THR A 198 7.71 -33.07 17.46
N ALA A 199 6.78 -32.95 18.39
CA ALA A 199 7.08 -32.74 19.80
C ALA A 199 6.15 -33.54 20.71
N LEU A 200 6.70 -34.07 21.80
CA LEU A 200 5.94 -34.70 22.87
C LEU A 200 5.46 -33.64 23.87
N VAL A 201 4.17 -33.65 24.15
CA VAL A 201 3.56 -32.80 25.20
C VAL A 201 3.84 -33.44 26.55
N VAL A 202 4.55 -32.75 27.44
CA VAL A 202 4.94 -33.24 28.77
C VAL A 202 4.31 -32.40 29.88
#